data_AF-A0A1I3DWE4-F1
#
_entry.id   AF-A0A1I3DWE4-F1
#
_cell.length_a   1.000
_cell.length_b   1.000
_cell.length_c   1.000
_cell.angle_alpha   90.00
_cell.angle_beta   90.00
_cell.angle_gamma   90.00
#
_symmetry.space_group_name_H-M   'P 1'
#
loop_
_entity.id
_entity.type
_entity.pdbx_description
1 polymer ?
#
loop_
_entity_poly.entity_id
_entity_poly.type
_entity_poly.pdbx_seq_one_letter_code
_entity_poly.pdbx_strand_id
1 'polypeptide(L)'
;MLTEERYATILRILEEKKAVTVLDLTKALDASESTVRRDLTALHKSGRLYKVYGGATSIDNNYSSSEEDMKTKRDLYPEEKIAIARKAASLIKRRDFVYIDAGSTTLRMIDFLTVKPVPCM
;
A
#
# COMPACT_ATOMS: atom_id res chain seq x y z
N MET A 1 17.64 29.29 6.74
CA MET A 1 16.70 29.07 5.61
C MET A 1 15.30 29.45 6.06
N LEU A 2 14.59 30.25 5.28
CA LEU A 2 13.19 30.58 5.55
C LEU A 2 12.30 29.35 5.31
N THR A 3 11.13 29.32 5.96
CA THR A 3 10.21 28.18 5.83
C THR A 3 9.73 27.98 4.39
N GLU A 4 9.46 29.05 3.65
CA GLU A 4 9.01 28.95 2.25
C GLU A 4 10.08 28.40 1.31
N GLU A 5 11.34 28.83 1.47
CA GLU A 5 12.48 28.29 0.71
C GLU A 5 12.62 26.79 0.98
N ARG A 6 12.45 26.38 2.24
CA ARG A 6 12.52 24.96 2.64
C ARG A 6 11.41 24.16 1.99
N TYR A 7 10.19 24.69 1.94
CA TYR A 7 9.07 24.07 1.26
C TYR A 7 9.30 23.92 -0.24
N ALA A 8 9.81 24.96 -0.89
CA ALA A 8 10.17 24.90 -2.31
C ALA A 8 11.23 23.81 -2.57
N THR A 9 12.21 23.68 -1.69
CA THR A 9 13.26 22.67 -1.81
C THR A 9 12.72 21.26 -1.61
N ILE A 10 11.86 21.04 -0.60
CA ILE A 10 11.20 19.74 -0.38
C ILE A 10 10.43 19.32 -1.64
N LEU A 11 9.65 20.23 -2.22
CA LEU A 11 8.82 19.92 -3.39
C LEU A 11 9.66 19.66 -4.63
N ARG A 12 10.77 20.39 -4.83
CA ARG A 12 11.72 20.11 -5.92
C ARG A 12 12.32 18.72 -5.80
N ILE A 13 12.81 18.35 -4.61
CA ILE A 13 13.37 17.01 -4.37
C ILE A 13 12.30 15.93 -4.60
N LEU A 14 11.06 16.22 -4.19
CA LEU A 14 9.92 15.32 -4.38
C LEU A 14 9.53 15.18 -5.85
N GLU A 15 9.64 16.23 -6.65
CA GLU A 15 9.35 16.21 -8.08
C GLU A 15 10.37 15.35 -8.85
N GLU A 16 11.66 15.48 -8.48
CA GLU A 16 12.77 14.70 -9.04
C GLU A 16 12.70 13.22 -8.65
N LYS A 17 12.43 12.91 -7.38
CA LYS A 17 12.49 11.53 -6.83
C LYS A 17 11.16 10.80 -6.77
N LYS A 18 10.04 11.52 -6.95
CA LYS A 18 8.64 11.06 -6.77
C LYS A 18 8.24 10.64 -5.35
N ALA A 19 9.18 10.12 -4.56
CA ALA A 19 9.04 9.82 -3.14
C ALA A 19 10.33 10.18 -2.39
N VAL A 20 10.16 10.61 -1.13
CA VAL A 20 11.27 11.01 -0.25
C VAL A 20 11.01 10.53 1.17
N THR A 21 12.08 10.16 1.88
CA THR A 21 11.99 9.87 3.31
C THR A 21 12.30 11.11 4.15
N VAL A 22 11.86 11.10 5.41
CA VAL A 22 12.26 12.11 6.38
C VAL A 22 13.78 12.14 6.56
N LEU A 23 14.46 10.99 6.48
CA LEU A 23 15.91 10.91 6.58
C LEU A 23 16.62 11.57 5.38
N ASP A 24 16.07 11.42 4.17
CA ASP A 24 16.62 12.08 2.98
C ASP A 24 16.51 13.60 3.09
N LEU A 25 15.35 14.08 3.56
CA LEU A 25 15.08 15.51 3.69
C LEU A 25 15.88 16.15 4.82
N THR A 26 16.06 15.46 5.95
CA THR A 26 16.91 15.96 7.05
C THR A 26 18.35 16.16 6.59
N LYS A 27 18.90 15.22 5.81
CA LYS A 27 20.24 15.35 5.21
C LYS A 27 20.31 16.47 4.15
N ALA A 28 19.30 16.59 3.31
CA ALA A 28 19.29 17.58 2.22
C ALA A 28 19.06 19.02 2.69
N LEU A 29 18.37 19.21 3.81
CA LEU A 29 17.96 20.52 4.33
C LEU A 29 18.74 20.95 5.57
N ASP A 30 19.65 20.10 6.07
CA ASP A 30 20.36 20.27 7.35
C ASP A 30 19.40 20.66 8.49
N ALA A 31 18.24 19.98 8.53
CA ALA A 31 17.14 20.30 9.43
C ALA A 31 16.85 19.12 10.36
N SER A 32 16.35 19.42 11.57
CA SER A 32 15.95 18.37 12.50
C SER A 32 14.78 17.55 11.95
N GLU A 33 14.72 16.28 12.34
CA GLU A 33 13.63 15.38 11.97
C GLU A 33 12.25 15.95 12.36
N SER A 34 12.18 16.59 13.53
CA SER A 34 10.97 17.24 14.03
C SER A 34 10.52 18.42 13.15
N THR A 35 11.45 19.13 12.53
CA THR A 35 11.19 20.25 11.62
C THR A 35 10.65 19.71 10.31
N VAL A 36 11.34 18.72 9.72
CA VAL A 36 10.92 18.08 8.46
C VAL A 36 9.52 17.45 8.61
N ARG A 37 9.23 16.76 9.71
CA ARG A 37 7.90 16.19 9.96
C ARG A 37 6.80 17.27 10.05
N ARG A 38 7.10 18.42 10.63
CA ARG A 38 6.18 19.58 10.69
C ARG A 38 5.95 20.17 9.30
N ASP A 39 7.02 20.36 8.53
CA ASP A 39 6.96 20.90 7.17
C ASP A 39 6.16 19.99 6.24
N LEU A 40 6.45 18.68 6.26
CA LEU A 40 5.68 17.69 5.49
C LEU A 40 4.21 17.66 5.88
N THR A 41 3.90 17.85 7.18
CA THR A 41 2.50 17.93 7.64
C THR A 41 1.81 19.18 7.14
N ALA A 42 2.50 20.33 7.13
CA ALA A 42 1.95 21.57 6.58
C ALA A 42 1.72 21.47 5.06
N LEU A 43 2.71 20.97 4.32
CA LEU A 43 2.62 20.77 2.87
C LEU A 43 1.51 19.79 2.48
N HIS A 44 1.36 18.69 3.24
CA HIS A 44 0.27 17.74 3.06
C HIS A 44 -1.10 18.39 3.29
N LYS A 45 -1.26 19.16 4.38
CA LYS A 45 -2.51 19.89 4.67
C LYS A 45 -2.84 20.92 3.58
N SER A 46 -1.82 21.53 2.96
CA SER A 46 -2.01 22.44 1.83
C SER A 46 -2.23 21.73 0.48
N GLY A 47 -2.31 20.39 0.46
CA GLY A 47 -2.54 19.62 -0.75
C GLY A 47 -1.37 19.64 -1.73
N ARG A 48 -0.14 19.96 -1.29
CA ARG A 48 1.06 20.06 -2.16
C ARG A 48 1.84 18.75 -2.28
N LEU A 49 1.56 17.77 -1.41
CA LEU A 49 2.14 16.42 -1.41
C LEU A 49 1.27 15.45 -0.60
N TYR A 50 1.53 14.16 -0.70
CA TYR A 50 0.95 13.13 0.18
C TYR A 50 1.95 12.67 1.23
N LYS A 51 1.57 12.70 2.51
CA LYS A 51 2.39 12.16 3.59
C LYS A 51 2.18 10.65 3.71
N VAL A 52 3.27 9.89 3.81
CA VAL A 52 3.25 8.44 4.06
C VAL A 52 4.00 8.12 5.35
N TYR A 53 3.97 6.85 5.80
CA TYR A 53 4.73 6.45 6.97
C TYR A 53 6.23 6.64 6.71
N GLY A 54 6.84 7.61 7.41
CA GLY A 54 8.28 7.90 7.31
C GLY A 54 8.71 8.84 6.19
N GLY A 55 7.78 9.47 5.44
CA GLY A 55 8.14 10.30 4.30
C GLY A 55 6.98 11.01 3.61
N ALA A 56 7.18 11.33 2.33
CA ALA A 56 6.18 11.94 1.46
C ALA A 56 6.31 11.45 0.00
N THR A 57 5.20 11.47 -0.73
CA THR A 57 5.11 11.18 -2.18
C THR A 57 4.46 12.36 -2.91
N SER A 58 4.81 12.54 -4.19
CA SER A 58 4.18 13.54 -5.06
C SER A 58 2.68 13.26 -5.22
N ILE A 59 1.90 14.32 -5.51
CA ILE A 59 0.44 14.25 -5.75
C ILE A 59 0.14 13.42 -6.99
N ASP A 60 0.96 13.57 -8.04
CA ASP A 60 0.78 12.87 -9.32
C ASP A 60 1.23 11.41 -9.26
N ASN A 61 1.89 11.02 -8.18
CA ASN A 61 2.29 9.65 -8.01
C ASN A 61 1.05 8.88 -7.57
N ASN A 62 0.55 8.02 -8.46
CA ASN A 62 -0.43 6.95 -8.22
C ASN A 62 0.03 5.93 -7.14
N TYR A 63 0.81 6.35 -6.14
CA TYR A 63 0.91 5.65 -4.86
C TYR A 63 -0.37 5.93 -4.07
N SER A 64 -1.46 5.41 -4.59
CA SER A 64 -2.69 5.18 -3.87
C SER A 64 -2.37 4.28 -2.68
N SER A 65 -2.06 4.90 -1.55
CA SER A 65 -2.13 4.26 -0.23
C SER A 65 -3.59 3.99 0.18
N SER A 66 -4.56 4.47 -0.61
CA SER A 66 -5.87 3.82 -0.66
C SER A 66 -5.67 2.48 -1.34
N GLU A 67 -5.66 1.40 -0.55
CA GLU A 67 -6.02 0.10 -1.09
C GLU A 67 -7.21 0.30 -2.03
N GLU A 68 -7.04 -0.05 -3.31
CA GLU A 68 -8.17 -0.07 -4.23
C GLU A 68 -9.31 -0.84 -3.58
N ASP A 69 -10.52 -0.29 -3.63
CA ASP A 69 -11.67 -0.92 -3.00
C ASP A 69 -11.78 -2.37 -3.46
N MET A 70 -12.22 -3.25 -2.55
CA MET A 70 -12.34 -4.69 -2.83
C MET A 70 -13.09 -5.00 -4.14
N LYS A 71 -14.02 -4.14 -4.56
CA LYS A 71 -14.73 -4.26 -5.83
C LYS A 71 -13.77 -4.11 -7.02
N THR A 72 -13.02 -3.02 -7.08
CA THR A 72 -12.00 -2.78 -8.11
C THR A 72 -10.96 -3.90 -8.13
N LYS A 73 -10.48 -4.32 -6.95
CA LYS A 73 -9.56 -5.45 -6.81
C LYS A 73 -10.16 -6.79 -7.23
N ARG A 74 -11.49 -6.97 -7.32
CA ARG A 74 -12.09 -8.22 -7.80
C ARG A 74 -12.13 -8.30 -9.31
N ASP A 75 -12.29 -7.15 -9.97
CA ASP A 75 -12.51 -7.07 -11.41
C ASP A 75 -11.19 -7.01 -12.21
N LEU A 76 -10.08 -6.67 -11.54
CA LEU A 76 -8.74 -6.80 -12.10
C LEU A 76 -8.36 -8.28 -12.26
N TYR A 77 -8.02 -8.71 -13.48
CA TYR A 77 -7.47 -10.06 -13.77
C TYR A 77 -8.30 -11.22 -13.18
N PRO A 78 -9.60 -11.31 -13.50
CA PRO A 78 -10.49 -12.28 -12.86
C PRO A 78 -10.11 -13.72 -13.23
N GLU A 79 -9.71 -13.96 -14.48
CA GLU A 79 -9.35 -15.29 -14.99
C GLU A 79 -8.07 -15.83 -14.33
N GLU A 80 -7.05 -14.98 -14.17
CA GLU A 80 -5.80 -15.32 -13.51
C GLU A 80 -6.04 -15.64 -12.04
N LYS A 81 -6.89 -14.86 -11.37
CA LYS A 81 -7.27 -15.11 -9.97
C LYS A 81 -8.02 -16.42 -9.82
N ILE A 82 -8.92 -16.75 -10.76
CA ILE A 82 -9.61 -18.03 -10.80
C ILE A 82 -8.60 -19.18 -11.01
N ALA A 83 -7.65 -19.04 -11.93
CA ALA A 83 -6.64 -20.06 -12.18
C ALA A 83 -5.74 -20.32 -10.95
N ILE A 84 -5.28 -19.25 -10.29
CA ILE A 84 -4.51 -19.32 -9.04
C ILE A 84 -5.34 -20.00 -7.95
N ALA A 85 -6.58 -19.54 -7.74
CA ALA A 85 -7.47 -20.07 -6.71
C ALA A 85 -7.75 -21.56 -6.89
N ARG A 86 -8.05 -21.99 -8.12
CA ARG A 86 -8.26 -23.40 -8.46
C ARG A 86 -7.02 -24.24 -8.16
N LYS A 87 -5.84 -23.75 -8.55
CA LYS A 87 -4.59 -24.46 -8.29
C LYS A 87 -4.31 -24.55 -6.79
N ALA A 88 -4.46 -23.46 -6.05
CA ALA A 88 -4.24 -23.42 -4.61
C ALA A 88 -5.21 -24.35 -3.85
N ALA A 89 -6.50 -24.34 -4.20
CA ALA A 89 -7.49 -25.23 -3.61
C ALA A 89 -7.15 -26.71 -3.85
N SER A 90 -6.59 -27.06 -5.03
CA SER A 90 -6.18 -28.44 -5.33
C SER A 90 -5.02 -28.98 -4.48
N LEU A 91 -4.26 -28.09 -3.82
CA LEU A 91 -3.13 -28.47 -2.97
C LEU A 91 -3.56 -28.83 -1.54
N ILE A 92 -4.76 -28.45 -1.13
CA ILE A 92 -5.28 -28.68 0.23
C ILE A 92 -5.73 -30.13 0.36
N LYS A 93 -5.25 -30.80 1.41
CA LYS A 93 -5.54 -32.19 1.71
C LYS A 93 -6.50 -32.31 2.88
N ARG A 94 -7.08 -33.51 3.02
CA ARG A 94 -7.96 -33.82 4.15
C ARG A 94 -7.18 -33.67 5.46
N ARG A 95 -7.76 -32.96 6.43
CA ARG A 95 -7.20 -32.66 7.76
C ARG A 95 -6.15 -31.53 7.78
N ASP A 96 -5.94 -30.83 6.68
CA ASP A 96 -5.15 -29.60 6.71
C ASP A 96 -5.92 -28.51 7.45
N PHE A 97 -5.21 -27.72 8.26
CA PHE A 97 -5.73 -26.51 8.87
C PHE A 97 -5.30 -25.32 8.03
N VAL A 98 -6.26 -24.67 7.37
CA VAL A 98 -5.99 -23.59 6.40
C VAL A 98 -6.66 -22.31 6.89
N TYR A 99 -5.87 -21.25 7.01
CA TYR A 99 -6.38 -19.90 7.23
C TYR A 99 -6.46 -19.16 5.89
N ILE A 100 -7.61 -18.55 5.59
CA ILE A 100 -7.84 -17.80 4.36
C ILE A 100 -8.03 -16.34 4.73
N ASP A 101 -7.13 -15.49 4.24
CA ASP A 101 -7.16 -14.06 4.50
C ASP A 101 -8.16 -13.31 3.60
N ALA A 102 -8.48 -12.07 3.97
CA ALA A 102 -9.45 -11.19 3.31
C ALA A 102 -8.91 -10.54 2.01
N GLY A 103 -8.49 -11.35 1.04
CA GLY A 103 -8.02 -10.92 -0.28
C GLY A 103 -9.02 -11.23 -1.41
N SER A 104 -9.06 -10.39 -2.45
CA SER A 104 -9.95 -10.64 -3.61
C SER A 104 -9.57 -11.92 -4.39
N THR A 105 -8.29 -12.29 -4.39
CA THR A 105 -7.78 -13.54 -4.99
C THR A 105 -8.08 -14.75 -4.12
N THR A 106 -7.81 -14.66 -2.81
CA THR A 106 -8.01 -15.76 -1.85
C THR A 106 -9.50 -16.07 -1.66
N LEU A 107 -10.37 -15.06 -1.77
CA LEU A 107 -11.81 -15.25 -1.72
C LEU A 107 -12.31 -16.22 -2.80
N ARG A 108 -11.70 -16.20 -3.99
CA ARG A 108 -12.06 -17.12 -5.09
C ARG A 108 -11.72 -18.58 -4.81
N MET A 109 -10.88 -18.86 -3.81
CA MET A 109 -10.58 -20.24 -3.44
C MET A 109 -11.82 -20.95 -2.88
N ILE A 110 -12.73 -20.22 -2.23
CA ILE A 110 -13.95 -20.78 -1.61
C ILE A 110 -14.78 -21.56 -2.63
N ASP A 111 -14.88 -21.06 -3.87
CA ASP A 111 -15.64 -21.68 -4.96
C ASP A 111 -15.08 -23.07 -5.37
N PHE A 112 -13.81 -23.35 -5.05
CA PHE A 112 -13.11 -24.59 -5.41
C PHE A 112 -12.81 -25.50 -4.22
N LEU A 113 -13.10 -25.07 -2.99
CA LEU A 113 -12.91 -25.90 -1.80
C LEU A 113 -14.02 -26.94 -1.70
N THR A 114 -13.64 -28.21 -1.84
CA THR A 114 -14.57 -29.32 -1.60
C THR A 114 -14.57 -29.65 -0.11
N VAL A 115 -15.50 -29.07 0.65
CA VAL A 115 -15.68 -29.42 2.06
C VAL A 115 -16.29 -30.83 2.14
N LYS A 116 -15.46 -31.84 2.38
CA LYS A 116 -15.95 -33.15 2.80
C LYS A 116 -16.25 -33.06 4.31
N PRO A 117 -17.47 -33.38 4.76
CA PRO A 117 -17.80 -33.31 6.18
C PRO A 117 -16.80 -34.17 6.96
N VAL A 118 -16.19 -33.56 7.97
CA VAL A 118 -15.36 -34.29 8.94
C VAL A 118 -16.35 -35.03 9.83
N PRO A 119 -16.33 -36.38 9.90
CA PRO A 119 -17.21 -37.09 10.81
C PRO A 119 -16.89 -36.62 12.23
N CYS A 120 -17.87 -36.07 12.92
CA CYS A 120 -17.76 -35.81 14.35
C CYS A 120 -17.53 -37.17 15.03
N MET A 121 -16.43 -37.29 15.75
CA MET A 121 -16.16 -38.42 16.66
C MET A 121 -16.74 -38.11 18.04
#